data_AF-A0A2D6QYV1-F1
#
_entry.id   AF-A0A2D6QYV1-F1
#
_cell.length_a   1.000
_cell.length_b   1.000
_cell.length_c   1.000
_cell.angle_alpha   90.00
_cell.angle_beta   90.00
_cell.angle_gamma   90.00
#
_symmetry.space_group_name_H-M   'P 1'
#
loop_
_entity.id
_entity.type
_entity.pdbx_description
1 polymer ?
#
loop_
_entity_poly.entity_id
_entity_poly.type
_entity_poly.pdbx_seq_one_letter_code
_entity_poly.pdbx_strand_id
1 'polypeptide(L)'
;MPVRPVQRRPRPPPHAPRLLRQADFRQARAAGRRRAQHRRDVPHLREAGRRGRGHDDWLHRDLRSARGRQDARRAERGARRVPRARQLCRRQLSTVCGGATDHVFLTNSPPAHRSVPAYARLKAGLDRLYTDYNQADAAADPIQIVRRYKTVADREVVAFCAAALAFGRVQSILASVEALVALMGPSPARFVSAFDPVVGRRRLKGLGHRWVRDVDIVALLWMLRQMLDQCGSIERFFLQGVDDPAAPIADGLESFCARAMALDLRGAYGRVPRRPGVRYFFPRPSTGSACKRLNLFLRWMVRRDALDPGGWSELAPSALVIPLDVHVIRVGRCLGLTSYRSPGWRMALSITDALREVDPADPVRYDFAICHLGMAGACGSGRPAQDTQCPLRGLCRPAAVEE
;
A
#
# COMPACT_ATOMS: atom_id res chain seq x y z
N MET A 1 55.03 -21.38 58.87
CA MET A 1 54.45 -22.49 58.10
C MET A 1 54.67 -22.25 56.62
N PRO A 2 55.20 -23.21 55.85
CA PRO A 2 55.84 -22.95 54.56
C PRO A 2 54.85 -22.87 53.40
N VAL A 3 55.19 -21.99 52.46
CA VAL A 3 54.49 -21.66 51.22
C VAL A 3 54.63 -22.81 50.20
N ARG A 4 53.52 -23.35 49.71
CA ARG A 4 53.49 -24.27 48.54
C ARG A 4 53.47 -23.45 47.24
N PRO A 5 54.25 -23.83 46.20
CA PRO A 5 54.30 -23.08 44.95
C PRO A 5 53.10 -23.41 44.04
N VAL A 6 52.49 -22.36 43.49
CA VAL A 6 51.42 -22.43 42.48
C VAL A 6 52.03 -22.65 41.10
N GLN A 7 51.65 -23.75 40.44
CA GLN A 7 52.03 -24.07 39.06
C GLN A 7 51.43 -23.05 38.07
N ARG A 8 52.29 -22.42 37.25
CA ARG A 8 51.90 -21.51 36.17
C ARG A 8 51.48 -22.31 34.94
N ARG A 9 50.26 -22.07 34.42
CA ARG A 9 49.85 -22.52 33.07
C ARG A 9 50.49 -21.64 31.99
N PRO A 10 50.92 -22.18 30.84
CA PRO A 10 51.56 -21.41 29.77
C PRO A 10 50.56 -20.54 29.01
N ARG A 11 51.02 -19.35 28.59
CA ARG A 11 50.28 -18.40 27.74
C ARG A 11 50.20 -18.91 26.29
N PRO A 12 49.09 -18.69 25.56
CA PRO A 12 49.01 -19.00 24.14
C PRO A 12 49.84 -18.01 23.29
N PRO A 13 50.36 -18.45 22.13
CA PRO A 13 51.18 -17.61 21.25
C PRO A 13 50.35 -16.58 20.47
N PRO A 14 50.94 -15.45 20.04
CA PRO A 14 50.23 -14.41 19.31
C PRO A 14 49.94 -14.83 17.86
N HIS A 15 48.73 -14.48 17.40
CA HIS A 15 48.26 -14.71 16.03
C HIS A 15 49.07 -13.91 15.00
N ALA A 16 49.67 -14.62 14.03
CA ALA A 16 50.22 -14.04 12.82
C ALA A 16 49.10 -13.68 11.80
N PRO A 17 49.22 -12.58 11.04
CA PRO A 17 48.22 -12.19 10.05
C PRO A 17 48.27 -13.08 8.81
N ARG A 18 47.14 -13.70 8.45
CA ARG A 18 46.99 -14.43 7.18
C ARG A 18 46.89 -13.47 6.01
N LEU A 19 47.91 -13.51 5.16
CA LEU A 19 47.95 -12.96 3.80
C LEU A 19 46.80 -13.52 2.94
N LEU A 20 45.90 -12.64 2.49
CA LEU A 20 44.92 -12.94 1.45
C LEU A 20 45.63 -12.96 0.08
N ARG A 21 45.54 -14.09 -0.61
CA ARG A 21 46.07 -14.31 -1.97
C ARG A 21 45.35 -13.40 -2.97
N GLN A 22 46.12 -12.75 -3.85
CA GLN A 22 45.72 -11.77 -4.87
C GLN A 22 44.93 -12.34 -6.09
N ALA A 23 44.15 -13.41 -5.93
CA ALA A 23 43.46 -14.05 -7.07
C ALA A 23 42.04 -13.53 -7.35
N ASP A 24 41.37 -12.87 -6.40
CA ASP A 24 39.94 -12.51 -6.55
C ASP A 24 39.65 -11.09 -7.07
N PHE A 25 40.69 -10.31 -7.44
CA PHE A 25 40.50 -8.93 -7.93
C PHE A 25 40.38 -8.78 -9.45
N ARG A 26 40.45 -9.87 -10.23
CA ARG A 26 40.34 -9.80 -11.70
C ARG A 26 38.93 -10.06 -12.26
N GLN A 27 38.01 -10.67 -11.51
CA GLN A 27 36.63 -10.87 -11.98
C GLN A 27 35.67 -9.70 -11.66
N ALA A 28 35.92 -8.93 -10.59
CA ALA A 28 35.11 -7.76 -10.25
C ALA A 28 35.33 -6.53 -11.16
N ARG A 29 36.47 -6.43 -11.86
CA ARG A 29 36.75 -5.34 -12.82
C ARG A 29 36.16 -5.55 -14.22
N ALA A 30 35.72 -6.76 -14.56
CA ALA A 30 35.10 -7.07 -15.85
C ALA A 30 33.59 -6.73 -15.89
N ALA A 31 32.89 -6.80 -14.75
CA ALA A 31 31.47 -6.45 -14.65
C ALA A 31 31.23 -4.92 -14.54
N GLY A 32 32.18 -4.17 -13.96
CA GLY A 32 32.11 -2.71 -13.84
C GLY A 32 32.38 -1.94 -15.14
N ARG A 33 33.07 -2.54 -16.13
CA ARG A 33 33.39 -1.89 -17.40
C ARG A 33 32.28 -1.98 -18.46
N ARG A 34 31.37 -2.97 -18.37
CA ARG A 34 30.24 -3.08 -19.32
C ARG A 34 29.08 -2.09 -19.06
N ARG A 35 29.01 -1.47 -17.87
CA ARG A 35 28.03 -0.41 -17.57
C ARG A 35 28.53 1.02 -17.83
N ALA A 36 29.83 1.20 -18.06
CA ALA A 36 30.42 2.52 -18.35
C ALA A 36 30.52 2.82 -19.87
N GLN A 37 30.43 1.81 -20.73
CA GLN A 37 30.56 1.97 -22.18
C GLN A 37 29.26 2.40 -22.89
N HIS A 38 28.08 2.34 -22.23
CA HIS A 38 26.80 2.71 -22.85
C HIS A 38 26.36 4.16 -22.56
N ARG A 39 27.24 4.96 -21.94
CA ARG A 39 26.98 6.37 -21.54
C ARG A 39 27.78 7.41 -22.33
N ARG A 40 28.47 7.01 -23.39
CA ARG A 40 29.14 7.90 -24.33
C ARG A 40 28.74 7.45 -25.72
N ASP A 41 27.73 8.12 -26.26
CA ASP A 41 27.51 8.36 -27.70
C ASP A 41 26.14 9.05 -27.85
N VAL A 42 26.14 10.37 -27.67
CA VAL A 42 25.08 11.27 -28.17
C VAL A 42 25.78 12.53 -28.67
N PRO A 43 25.83 12.79 -29.98
CA PRO A 43 26.25 14.08 -30.49
C PRO A 43 25.10 15.09 -30.42
N HIS A 44 25.47 16.33 -30.09
CA HIS A 44 24.65 17.54 -30.18
C HIS A 44 24.06 17.73 -31.58
N LEU A 45 22.78 18.09 -31.66
CA LEU A 45 22.22 18.88 -32.77
C LEU A 45 21.08 19.78 -32.25
N ARG A 46 21.19 21.06 -32.61
CA ARG A 46 20.26 22.16 -32.33
C ARG A 46 19.05 22.11 -33.28
N GLU A 47 17.93 22.62 -32.77
CA GLU A 47 16.77 23.26 -33.41
C GLU A 47 16.48 23.05 -34.91
N ALA A 48 15.29 22.51 -35.22
CA ALA A 48 14.32 23.14 -36.15
C ALA A 48 12.95 22.43 -36.14
N GLY A 49 11.91 23.22 -35.85
CA GLY A 49 10.56 23.27 -36.42
C GLY A 49 9.87 22.07 -37.11
N ARG A 50 8.65 21.82 -36.60
CA ARG A 50 7.39 21.54 -37.33
C ARG A 50 7.06 20.11 -37.81
N ARG A 51 5.90 19.66 -37.27
CA ARG A 51 4.84 18.79 -37.82
C ARG A 51 5.10 17.28 -37.94
N GLY A 52 4.28 16.52 -37.21
CA GLY A 52 3.98 15.11 -37.46
C GLY A 52 3.04 14.58 -36.38
N ARG A 53 1.73 14.57 -36.66
CA ARG A 53 0.71 13.91 -35.81
C ARG A 53 0.77 12.40 -36.09
N GLY A 54 0.58 11.57 -35.07
CA GLY A 54 0.30 10.14 -35.27
C GLY A 54 0.36 9.32 -33.99
N HIS A 55 -0.84 9.00 -33.47
CA HIS A 55 -1.21 7.81 -32.71
C HIS A 55 -0.45 7.46 -31.42
N ASP A 56 -1.01 7.92 -30.29
CA ASP A 56 -1.14 7.16 -29.03
C ASP A 56 -2.17 7.89 -28.15
N ASP A 57 -3.45 7.77 -28.52
CA ASP A 57 -4.57 8.32 -27.78
C ASP A 57 -5.66 7.24 -27.63
N TRP A 58 -5.37 6.25 -26.78
CA TRP A 58 -6.38 5.38 -26.22
C TRP A 58 -6.10 5.17 -24.73
N LEU A 59 -7.11 5.53 -23.92
CA LEU A 59 -7.24 5.30 -22.47
C LEU A 59 -6.60 6.32 -21.51
N HIS A 60 -6.87 7.61 -21.70
CA HIS A 60 -7.11 8.53 -20.57
C HIS A 60 -8.19 9.56 -20.91
N ARG A 61 -9.43 9.10 -21.08
CA ARG A 61 -10.64 9.95 -21.11
C ARG A 61 -11.64 9.51 -20.03
N ASP A 62 -11.94 10.47 -19.17
CA ASP A 62 -13.10 10.59 -18.28
C ASP A 62 -13.31 9.67 -17.06
N LEU A 63 -13.02 10.24 -15.88
CA LEU A 63 -13.92 10.20 -14.72
C LEU A 63 -14.62 11.55 -14.48
N ARG A 64 -15.00 12.24 -15.57
CA ARG A 64 -15.98 13.35 -15.54
C ARG A 64 -16.91 13.29 -16.76
N SER A 65 -17.72 12.26 -16.90
CA SER A 65 -18.85 12.29 -17.84
C SER A 65 -20.17 12.59 -17.11
N ALA A 66 -20.95 13.49 -17.69
CA ALA A 66 -22.11 14.15 -17.10
C ALA A 66 -23.41 13.31 -17.12
N ARG A 67 -23.33 11.98 -17.14
CA ARG A 67 -24.51 11.09 -17.17
C ARG A 67 -24.91 10.46 -15.83
N GLY A 68 -24.14 10.69 -14.76
CA GLY A 68 -24.55 10.32 -13.38
C GLY A 68 -25.43 11.34 -12.66
N ARG A 69 -26.07 12.27 -13.39
CA ARG A 69 -26.86 13.39 -12.81
C ARG A 69 -28.37 13.29 -13.00
N GLN A 70 -28.86 12.27 -13.71
CA GLN A 70 -30.30 12.10 -13.96
C GLN A 70 -30.93 11.00 -13.10
N ASP A 71 -30.19 9.95 -12.73
CA ASP A 71 -30.75 8.88 -11.88
C ASP A 71 -30.81 9.22 -10.38
N ALA A 72 -30.01 10.20 -9.92
CA ALA A 72 -30.08 10.69 -8.53
C ALA A 72 -31.22 11.69 -8.29
N ARG A 73 -31.93 12.16 -9.34
CA ARG A 73 -33.02 13.16 -9.21
C ARG A 73 -34.42 12.53 -9.14
N ARG A 74 -34.53 11.20 -9.25
CA ARG A 74 -35.82 10.47 -9.17
C ARG A 74 -36.06 9.80 -7.81
N ALA A 75 -35.07 9.78 -6.92
CA ALA A 75 -35.18 9.20 -5.57
C ALA A 75 -35.49 10.23 -4.44
N GLU A 76 -35.57 11.53 -4.74
CA GLU A 76 -35.77 12.59 -3.74
C GLU A 76 -37.14 13.31 -3.82
N ARG A 77 -38.15 12.68 -4.43
CA ARG A 77 -39.55 13.18 -4.39
C ARG A 77 -40.47 12.11 -3.82
N GLY A 78 -40.39 11.90 -2.51
CA GLY A 78 -41.23 10.91 -1.83
C GLY A 78 -41.03 10.85 -0.33
N ALA A 79 -40.96 11.99 0.37
CA ALA A 79 -41.07 12.01 1.83
C ALA A 79 -41.57 13.39 2.29
N ARG A 80 -42.90 13.57 2.29
CA ARG A 80 -43.57 14.67 3.01
C ARG A 80 -44.08 14.10 4.34
N ARG A 81 -43.69 14.75 5.46
CA ARG A 81 -44.37 14.96 6.78
C ARG A 81 -44.95 13.69 7.46
N VAL A 82 -44.84 13.45 8.77
CA VAL A 82 -45.38 14.21 9.93
C VAL A 82 -44.61 13.81 11.26
N PRO A 83 -44.99 14.16 12.51
CA PRO A 83 -44.24 15.05 13.40
C PRO A 83 -43.70 14.41 14.72
N ARG A 84 -43.06 15.26 15.55
CA ARG A 84 -42.52 15.00 16.90
C ARG A 84 -43.53 14.40 17.88
N ALA A 85 -43.08 13.46 18.72
CA ALA A 85 -43.56 13.27 20.09
C ALA A 85 -42.42 12.76 21.00
N ARG A 86 -42.36 13.32 22.22
CA ARG A 86 -41.41 13.04 23.30
C ARG A 86 -41.91 11.89 24.19
N GLN A 87 -40.95 11.17 24.79
CA GLN A 87 -40.98 10.48 26.10
C GLN A 87 -42.12 9.48 26.38
N LEU A 88 -41.75 8.23 26.66
CA LEU A 88 -41.97 7.60 27.97
C LEU A 88 -41.26 6.24 28.09
N CYS A 89 -41.02 5.88 29.33
CA CYS A 89 -40.10 4.87 29.85
C CYS A 89 -40.76 3.48 29.96
N ARG A 90 -39.91 2.44 29.97
CA ARG A 90 -40.11 1.08 30.53
C ARG A 90 -41.35 0.28 30.11
N ARG A 91 -41.11 -0.85 29.43
CA ARG A 91 -41.56 -2.19 29.88
C ARG A 91 -40.84 -3.31 29.11
N GLN A 92 -40.51 -4.35 29.87
CA GLN A 92 -39.89 -5.61 29.47
C GLN A 92 -40.83 -6.50 28.62
N LEU A 93 -40.21 -7.56 28.07
CA LEU A 93 -40.74 -8.74 27.36
C LEU A 93 -40.75 -8.54 25.83
N SER A 94 -40.26 -9.45 24.98
CA SER A 94 -39.80 -10.83 25.15
C SER A 94 -39.01 -11.25 23.90
N THR A 95 -38.21 -12.30 24.06
CA THR A 95 -37.38 -13.01 23.07
C THR A 95 -38.08 -13.25 21.73
N VAL A 96 -37.47 -12.79 20.64
CA VAL A 96 -37.77 -13.23 19.27
C VAL A 96 -36.45 -13.61 18.61
N CYS A 97 -36.29 -14.91 18.39
CA CYS A 97 -35.31 -15.47 17.46
C CYS A 97 -35.66 -15.05 16.03
N GLY A 98 -34.63 -14.79 15.22
CA GLY A 98 -34.73 -14.83 13.76
C GLY A 98 -34.29 -13.56 13.05
N GLY A 99 -33.32 -13.71 12.15
CA GLY A 99 -33.01 -12.72 11.11
C GLY A 99 -31.53 -12.43 10.96
N ALA A 100 -30.74 -13.43 10.54
CA ALA A 100 -29.48 -13.17 9.85
C ALA A 100 -29.78 -12.29 8.63
N THR A 101 -29.21 -11.10 8.59
CA THR A 101 -29.32 -10.21 7.43
C THR A 101 -28.45 -10.75 6.31
N ASP A 102 -29.06 -11.52 5.41
CA ASP A 102 -28.47 -11.94 4.15
C ASP A 102 -28.18 -10.72 3.27
N HIS A 103 -26.91 -10.35 3.20
CA HIS A 103 -26.40 -9.43 2.20
C HIS A 103 -26.30 -10.14 0.84
N VAL A 104 -27.42 -10.25 0.13
CA VAL A 104 -27.44 -10.74 -1.26
C VAL A 104 -26.86 -9.66 -2.19
N PHE A 105 -25.53 -9.68 -2.34
CA PHE A 105 -24.83 -8.88 -3.35
C PHE A 105 -24.64 -9.70 -4.62
N LEU A 106 -25.35 -9.31 -5.69
CA LEU A 106 -25.29 -9.90 -7.04
C LEU A 106 -23.84 -10.24 -7.44
N THR A 107 -23.55 -11.54 -7.45
CA THR A 107 -22.24 -12.12 -7.74
C THR A 107 -22.00 -12.14 -9.25
N ASN A 108 -20.93 -11.48 -9.72
CA ASN A 108 -20.23 -12.02 -10.88
C ASN A 108 -19.75 -13.42 -10.48
N SER A 109 -19.80 -14.38 -11.41
CA SER A 109 -19.40 -15.76 -11.15
C SER A 109 -18.06 -15.80 -10.39
N PRO A 110 -17.94 -16.65 -9.35
CA PRO A 110 -16.68 -16.84 -8.65
C PRO A 110 -15.57 -17.18 -9.66
N PRO A 111 -14.31 -16.80 -9.39
CA PRO A 111 -13.21 -17.23 -10.24
C PRO A 111 -13.28 -18.75 -10.43
N ALA A 112 -13.05 -19.21 -11.66
CA ALA A 112 -13.17 -20.63 -11.98
C ALA A 112 -12.35 -21.47 -11.00
N HIS A 113 -13.02 -22.40 -10.30
CA HIS A 113 -12.40 -23.22 -9.26
C HIS A 113 -11.18 -23.94 -9.85
N ARG A 114 -10.00 -23.68 -9.30
CA ARG A 114 -8.77 -24.36 -9.73
C ARG A 114 -8.77 -25.78 -9.17
N SER A 115 -8.25 -26.73 -9.95
CA SER A 115 -7.97 -28.08 -9.43
C SER A 115 -6.82 -28.02 -8.42
N VAL A 116 -6.79 -28.94 -7.46
CA VAL A 116 -5.73 -29.03 -6.44
C VAL A 116 -4.31 -29.02 -7.07
N PRO A 117 -4.03 -29.77 -8.16
CA PRO A 117 -2.71 -29.71 -8.80
C PRO A 117 -2.39 -28.36 -9.45
N ALA A 118 -3.39 -27.72 -10.07
CA ALA A 118 -3.21 -26.39 -10.69
C ALA A 118 -2.90 -25.33 -9.62
N TYR A 119 -3.44 -25.53 -8.42
CA TYR A 119 -3.23 -24.64 -7.32
C TYR A 119 -1.87 -24.80 -6.65
N ALA A 120 -1.43 -26.04 -6.39
CA ALA A 120 -0.09 -26.31 -5.87
C ALA A 120 1.00 -25.70 -6.78
N ARG A 121 0.79 -25.77 -8.11
CA ARG A 121 1.66 -25.12 -9.10
C ARG A 121 1.64 -23.59 -9.00
N LEU A 122 0.47 -23.00 -8.82
CA LEU A 122 0.33 -21.55 -8.63
C LEU A 122 1.07 -21.10 -7.36
N LYS A 123 0.85 -21.79 -6.24
CA LYS A 123 1.54 -21.54 -4.98
C LYS A 123 3.06 -21.59 -5.15
N ALA A 124 3.57 -22.67 -5.74
CA ALA A 124 5.02 -22.81 -5.96
C ALA A 124 5.60 -21.68 -6.83
N GLY A 125 4.87 -21.21 -7.84
CA GLY A 125 5.28 -20.06 -8.66
C GLY A 125 5.29 -18.74 -7.89
N LEU A 126 4.24 -18.48 -7.11
CA LEU A 126 4.11 -17.28 -6.29
C LEU A 126 5.12 -17.27 -5.13
N ASP A 127 5.42 -18.41 -4.51
CA ASP A 127 6.44 -18.53 -3.46
C ASP A 127 7.84 -18.25 -3.97
N ARG A 128 8.19 -18.73 -5.17
CA ARG A 128 9.45 -18.39 -5.83
C ARG A 128 9.54 -16.89 -6.10
N LEU A 129 8.51 -16.32 -6.72
CA LEU A 129 8.46 -14.89 -7.00
C LEU A 129 8.54 -14.05 -5.71
N TYR A 130 7.86 -14.46 -4.65
CA TYR A 130 7.97 -13.83 -3.33
C TYR A 130 9.41 -13.88 -2.82
N THR A 131 10.07 -15.04 -2.87
CA THR A 131 11.45 -15.20 -2.41
C THR A 131 12.42 -14.29 -3.16
N ASP A 132 12.28 -14.17 -4.48
CA ASP A 132 13.12 -13.32 -5.33
C ASP A 132 13.00 -11.83 -4.99
N TYR A 133 11.79 -11.40 -4.62
CA TYR A 133 11.50 -10.00 -4.30
C TYR A 133 11.55 -9.67 -2.81
N ASN A 134 11.51 -10.65 -1.90
CA ASN A 134 11.49 -10.45 -0.46
C ASN A 134 12.88 -10.12 0.10
N GLN A 135 13.44 -9.01 -0.37
CA GLN A 135 14.73 -8.47 0.03
C GLN A 135 14.66 -6.95 0.11
N ALA A 136 15.35 -6.37 1.09
CA ALA A 136 15.39 -4.94 1.40
C ALA A 136 15.45 -3.99 0.18
N ASP A 137 16.26 -4.37 -0.81
CA ASP A 137 16.67 -3.54 -1.95
C ASP A 137 16.18 -4.12 -3.29
N ALA A 138 15.17 -5.00 -3.26
CA ALA A 138 14.68 -5.69 -4.45
C ALA A 138 14.15 -4.72 -5.54
N ALA A 139 13.58 -3.59 -5.14
CA ALA A 139 13.13 -2.55 -6.04
C ALA A 139 13.07 -1.18 -5.34
N ALA A 140 13.14 -0.10 -6.12
CA ALA A 140 12.91 1.24 -5.61
C ALA A 140 11.43 1.39 -5.23
N ASP A 141 11.14 1.62 -3.95
CA ASP A 141 9.78 1.71 -3.43
C ASP A 141 9.73 2.56 -2.15
N PRO A 142 8.63 3.31 -1.87
CA PRO A 142 8.51 4.12 -0.66
C PRO A 142 8.72 3.36 0.65
N ILE A 143 8.50 2.03 0.68
CA ILE A 143 8.78 1.19 1.85
C ILE A 143 10.23 1.31 2.32
N GLN A 144 11.18 1.57 1.42
CA GLN A 144 12.58 1.78 1.76
C GLN A 144 12.80 2.98 2.69
N ILE A 145 11.95 4.02 2.58
CA ILE A 145 11.98 5.17 3.48
C ILE A 145 11.39 4.79 4.84
N VAL A 146 10.27 4.03 4.84
CA VAL A 146 9.61 3.54 6.06
C VAL A 146 10.56 2.69 6.91
N ARG A 147 11.34 1.80 6.27
CA ARG A 147 12.28 0.88 6.94
C ARG A 147 13.43 1.59 7.66
N ARG A 148 13.68 2.87 7.39
CA ARG A 148 14.71 3.66 8.10
C ARG A 148 14.34 3.89 9.57
N TYR A 149 13.06 3.77 9.92
CA TYR A 149 12.54 4.09 11.24
C TYR A 149 12.38 2.83 12.11
N LYS A 150 13.16 2.79 13.19
CA LYS A 150 13.22 1.64 14.11
C LYS A 150 12.08 1.65 15.13
N THR A 151 11.69 2.82 15.62
CA THR A 151 10.59 2.97 16.58
C THR A 151 9.26 2.78 15.85
N VAL A 152 8.30 2.11 16.49
CA VAL A 152 6.96 1.91 15.89
C VAL A 152 6.25 3.25 15.72
N ALA A 153 6.39 4.16 16.70
CA ALA A 153 5.76 5.48 16.64
C ALA A 153 6.20 6.30 15.42
N ASP A 154 7.52 6.41 15.14
CA ASP A 154 7.99 7.14 13.96
C ASP A 154 7.59 6.42 12.66
N ARG A 155 7.65 5.09 12.67
CA ARG A 155 7.27 4.24 11.54
C ARG A 155 5.81 4.40 11.16
N GLU A 156 4.89 4.46 12.12
CA GLU A 156 3.45 4.68 11.87
C GLU A 156 3.22 5.95 11.05
N VAL A 157 3.79 7.07 11.49
CA VAL A 157 3.67 8.37 10.81
C VAL A 157 4.23 8.30 9.40
N VAL A 158 5.46 7.77 9.26
CA VAL A 158 6.14 7.71 7.96
C VAL A 158 5.44 6.76 7.01
N ALA A 159 5.02 5.59 7.48
CA ALA A 159 4.28 4.61 6.69
C ALA A 159 2.95 5.19 6.21
N PHE A 160 2.20 5.87 7.08
CA PHE A 160 0.93 6.48 6.70
C PHE A 160 1.13 7.55 5.63
N CYS A 161 2.07 8.47 5.83
CA CYS A 161 2.37 9.52 4.86
C CYS A 161 2.90 8.96 3.53
N ALA A 162 3.81 7.98 3.58
CA ALA A 162 4.36 7.35 2.39
C ALA A 162 3.27 6.64 1.56
N ALA A 163 2.40 5.88 2.22
CA ALA A 163 1.30 5.19 1.58
C ALA A 163 0.26 6.18 1.04
N ALA A 164 -0.05 7.24 1.79
CA ALA A 164 -0.96 8.31 1.38
C ALA A 164 -0.51 8.99 0.07
N LEU A 165 0.81 9.10 -0.16
CA LEU A 165 1.43 9.69 -1.36
C LEU A 165 1.80 8.66 -2.44
N ALA A 166 1.52 7.36 -2.24
CA ALA A 166 1.94 6.27 -3.13
C ALA A 166 1.09 6.14 -4.41
N PHE A 167 1.05 7.20 -5.22
CA PHE A 167 0.36 7.23 -6.51
C PHE A 167 1.12 8.06 -7.56
N GLY A 168 1.44 7.44 -8.68
CA GLY A 168 2.17 8.10 -9.75
C GLY A 168 3.48 7.42 -10.10
N ARG A 169 4.45 8.22 -10.57
CA ARG A 169 5.77 7.69 -10.95
C ARG A 169 6.57 7.51 -9.68
N VAL A 170 7.21 6.35 -9.52
CA VAL A 170 7.96 5.99 -8.30
C VAL A 170 8.94 7.08 -7.88
N GLN A 171 9.70 7.67 -8.81
CA GLN A 171 10.65 8.73 -8.51
C GLN A 171 9.99 9.99 -7.94
N SER A 172 8.80 10.35 -8.41
CA SER A 172 8.03 11.48 -7.87
C SER A 172 7.45 11.16 -6.49
N ILE A 173 7.10 9.90 -6.22
CA ILE A 173 6.62 9.47 -4.91
C ILE A 173 7.77 9.56 -3.92
N LEU A 174 8.91 8.95 -4.24
CA LEU A 174 10.12 8.99 -3.41
C LEU A 174 10.52 10.43 -3.11
N ALA A 175 10.62 11.31 -4.12
CA ALA A 175 10.97 12.71 -3.91
C ALA A 175 10.02 13.44 -2.94
N SER A 176 8.70 13.23 -3.06
CA SER A 176 7.73 13.86 -2.16
C SER A 176 7.80 13.31 -0.73
N VAL A 177 7.99 12.00 -0.57
CA VAL A 177 8.11 11.37 0.75
C VAL A 177 9.41 11.80 1.42
N GLU A 178 10.54 11.81 0.70
CA GLU A 178 11.84 12.29 1.19
C GLU A 178 11.77 13.74 1.66
N ALA A 179 11.16 14.62 0.85
CA ALA A 179 11.00 16.03 1.21
C ALA A 179 10.15 16.19 2.48
N LEU A 180 9.09 15.39 2.65
CA LEU A 180 8.25 15.41 3.84
C LEU A 180 9.01 14.93 5.09
N VAL A 181 9.70 13.79 5.01
CA VAL A 181 10.42 13.25 6.18
C VAL A 181 11.66 14.07 6.54
N ALA A 182 12.30 14.73 5.57
CA ALA A 182 13.37 15.68 5.83
C ALA A 182 12.89 16.88 6.67
N LEU A 183 11.67 17.36 6.43
CA LEU A 183 11.06 18.42 7.24
C LEU A 183 10.70 17.95 8.66
N MET A 184 10.33 16.68 8.81
CA MET A 184 10.03 16.07 10.11
C MET A 184 11.29 15.83 10.94
N GLY A 185 12.43 15.62 10.28
CA GLY A 185 13.71 15.33 10.93
C GLY A 185 13.78 13.90 11.49
N PRO A 186 14.60 13.66 12.52
CA PRO A 186 14.92 12.30 12.98
C PRO A 186 13.80 11.62 13.77
N SER A 187 12.79 12.36 14.24
CA SER A 187 11.65 11.80 14.99
C SER A 187 10.31 12.34 14.47
N PRO A 188 9.78 11.74 13.39
CA PRO A 188 8.46 12.03 12.83
C PRO A 188 7.30 12.00 13.82
N ALA A 189 7.26 11.04 14.75
CA ALA A 189 6.21 10.97 15.76
C ALA A 189 6.20 12.21 16.64
N ARG A 190 7.37 12.59 17.17
CA ARG A 190 7.51 13.79 17.99
C ARG A 190 7.20 15.06 17.21
N PHE A 191 7.59 15.12 15.93
CA PHE A 191 7.22 16.22 15.04
C PHE A 191 5.70 16.34 14.91
N VAL A 192 4.99 15.23 14.71
CA VAL A 192 3.53 15.21 14.58
C VAL A 192 2.83 15.53 15.91
N SER A 193 3.28 14.99 17.04
CA SER A 193 2.71 15.30 18.36
C SER A 193 2.84 16.80 18.71
N ALA A 194 3.94 17.43 18.31
CA ALA A 194 4.15 18.87 18.48
C ALA A 194 3.64 19.72 17.30
N PHE A 195 2.91 19.13 16.35
CA PHE A 195 2.53 19.80 15.11
C PHE A 195 1.50 20.91 15.37
N ASP A 196 1.86 22.13 14.98
CA ASP A 196 0.95 23.27 14.91
C ASP A 196 0.60 23.54 13.44
N PRO A 197 -0.70 23.57 13.06
CA PRO A 197 -1.08 23.75 11.68
C PRO A 197 -0.76 25.15 11.11
N VAL A 198 -0.68 26.20 11.94
CA VAL A 198 -0.32 27.56 11.49
C VAL A 198 1.16 27.63 11.12
N VAL A 199 2.03 27.11 11.97
CA VAL A 199 3.47 26.96 11.70
C VAL A 199 3.68 25.99 10.54
N GLY A 200 2.94 24.88 10.52
CA GLY A 200 2.97 23.87 9.47
C GLY A 200 2.69 24.45 8.08
N ARG A 201 1.67 25.30 7.93
CA ARG A 201 1.37 25.99 6.65
C ARG A 201 2.56 26.78 6.11
N ARG A 202 3.37 27.41 6.98
CA ARG A 202 4.55 28.16 6.55
C ARG A 202 5.69 27.22 6.15
N ARG A 203 5.96 26.19 6.95
CA ARG A 203 7.06 25.23 6.71
C ARG A 203 6.84 24.32 5.51
N LEU A 204 5.59 23.93 5.27
CA LEU A 204 5.20 23.02 4.19
C LEU A 204 4.80 23.74 2.91
N LYS A 205 4.93 25.08 2.86
CA LYS A 205 4.52 25.88 1.70
C LYS A 205 5.19 25.37 0.44
N GLY A 206 4.39 25.05 -0.58
CA GLY A 206 4.89 24.52 -1.86
C GLY A 206 5.23 23.03 -1.87
N LEU A 207 5.20 22.34 -0.72
CA LEU A 207 5.29 20.88 -0.70
C LEU A 207 3.97 20.29 -1.20
N GLY A 208 3.98 19.74 -2.41
CA GLY A 208 2.81 19.08 -3.00
C GLY A 208 3.17 17.74 -3.64
N HIS A 209 2.15 16.99 -4.01
CA HIS A 209 2.31 15.75 -4.77
C HIS A 209 1.17 15.61 -5.78
N ARG A 210 1.48 15.80 -7.07
CA ARG A 210 0.50 15.82 -8.17
C ARG A 210 -0.60 16.86 -7.93
N TRP A 211 -1.79 16.42 -7.50
CA TRP A 211 -2.92 17.30 -7.17
C TRP A 211 -3.12 17.50 -5.67
N VAL A 212 -2.37 16.79 -4.82
CA VAL A 212 -2.32 17.04 -3.37
C VAL A 212 -1.50 18.31 -3.15
N ARG A 213 -2.11 19.28 -2.48
CA ARG A 213 -1.47 20.56 -2.17
C ARG A 213 -0.89 20.54 -0.75
N ASP A 214 -0.03 21.51 -0.47
CA ASP A 214 0.56 21.73 0.85
C ASP A 214 -0.48 21.78 1.98
N VAL A 215 -1.59 22.49 1.79
CA VAL A 215 -2.69 22.56 2.77
C VAL A 215 -3.32 21.21 3.06
N ASP A 216 -3.35 20.30 2.09
CA ASP A 216 -3.89 18.95 2.26
C ASP A 216 -2.90 18.06 3.03
N ILE A 217 -1.59 18.29 2.89
CA ILE A 217 -0.55 17.66 3.71
C ILE A 217 -0.59 18.20 5.15
N VAL A 218 -0.74 19.52 5.33
CA VAL A 218 -0.93 20.13 6.66
C VAL A 218 -2.16 19.52 7.35
N ALA A 219 -3.27 19.36 6.61
CA ALA A 219 -4.47 18.71 7.13
C ALA A 219 -4.23 17.26 7.53
N LEU A 220 -3.48 16.49 6.72
CA LEU A 220 -3.11 15.13 7.07
C LEU A 220 -2.32 15.08 8.38
N LEU A 221 -1.27 15.87 8.53
CA LEU A 221 -0.44 15.89 9.75
C LEU A 221 -1.22 16.36 10.98
N TRP A 222 -2.13 17.31 10.79
CA TRP A 222 -3.05 17.76 11.84
C TRP A 222 -4.02 16.66 12.29
N MET A 223 -4.51 15.83 11.35
CA MET A 223 -5.34 14.67 11.68
C MET A 223 -4.53 13.59 12.40
N LEU A 224 -3.30 13.30 11.93
CA LEU A 224 -2.43 12.34 12.59
C LEU A 224 -2.12 12.76 14.02
N ARG A 225 -1.84 14.05 14.27
CA ARG A 225 -1.68 14.57 15.63
C ARG A 225 -2.90 14.26 16.50
N GLN A 226 -4.11 14.55 16.02
CA GLN A 226 -5.34 14.28 16.78
C GLN A 226 -5.51 12.79 17.07
N MET A 227 -5.16 11.89 16.14
CA MET A 227 -5.17 10.45 16.38
C MET A 227 -4.20 10.05 17.49
N LEU A 228 -2.98 10.60 17.48
CA LEU A 228 -1.98 10.36 18.52
C LEU A 228 -2.42 10.92 19.88
N ASP A 229 -2.99 12.13 19.91
CA ASP A 229 -3.45 12.77 21.14
C ASP A 229 -4.63 11.99 21.77
N GLN A 230 -5.54 11.45 20.95
CA GLN A 230 -6.73 10.71 21.42
C GLN A 230 -6.45 9.26 21.79
N CYS A 231 -5.52 8.59 21.09
CA CYS A 231 -5.37 7.13 21.17
C CYS A 231 -3.95 6.68 21.50
N GLY A 232 -2.96 7.57 21.47
CA GLY A 232 -1.54 7.27 21.67
C GLY A 232 -0.81 6.68 20.46
N SER A 233 -1.53 6.08 19.51
CA SER A 233 -0.97 5.55 18.26
C SER A 233 -2.02 5.50 17.14
N ILE A 234 -1.56 5.37 15.89
CA ILE A 234 -2.45 5.15 14.75
C ILE A 234 -3.09 3.76 14.83
N GLU A 235 -2.36 2.74 15.32
CA GLU A 235 -2.89 1.39 15.56
C GLU A 235 -4.10 1.43 16.49
N ARG A 236 -3.97 2.07 17.65
CA ARG A 236 -5.06 2.17 18.62
C ARG A 236 -6.24 2.95 18.08
N PHE A 237 -5.99 4.01 17.30
CA PHE A 237 -7.06 4.72 16.61
C PHE A 237 -7.78 3.82 15.59
N PHE A 238 -7.05 2.96 14.87
CA PHE A 238 -7.64 1.98 13.94
C PHE A 238 -8.49 0.92 14.66
N LEU A 239 -7.93 0.32 15.71
CA LEU A 239 -8.54 -0.79 16.47
C LEU A 239 -9.85 -0.41 17.18
N GLN A 240 -10.12 0.87 17.42
CA GLN A 240 -11.43 1.31 17.95
C GLN A 240 -12.64 0.91 17.08
N GLY A 241 -12.41 0.56 15.81
CA GLY A 241 -13.45 0.07 14.91
C GLY A 241 -13.35 -1.41 14.57
N VAL A 242 -12.54 -2.17 15.31
CA VAL A 242 -12.27 -3.59 15.07
C VAL A 242 -12.79 -4.39 16.25
N ASP A 243 -13.84 -5.17 16.03
CA ASP A 243 -14.41 -6.06 17.07
C ASP A 243 -13.65 -7.38 17.16
N ASP A 244 -13.27 -7.96 16.01
CA ASP A 244 -12.45 -9.17 15.91
C ASP A 244 -11.20 -8.88 15.06
N PRO A 245 -9.99 -8.90 15.65
CA PRO A 245 -8.74 -8.66 14.92
C PRO A 245 -8.37 -9.73 13.89
N ALA A 246 -9.01 -10.91 13.93
CA ALA A 246 -8.86 -11.97 12.93
C ALA A 246 -9.86 -11.83 11.76
N ALA A 247 -10.91 -11.02 11.91
CA ALA A 247 -11.89 -10.78 10.86
C ALA A 247 -11.32 -9.87 9.75
N PRO A 248 -11.83 -9.97 8.50
CA PRO A 248 -11.38 -9.10 7.41
C PRO A 248 -11.46 -7.61 7.79
N ILE A 249 -10.41 -6.85 7.48
CA ILE A 249 -10.26 -5.43 7.87
C ILE A 249 -11.30 -4.46 7.27
N ALA A 250 -12.30 -4.95 6.53
CA ALA A 250 -13.26 -4.13 5.79
C ALA A 250 -13.99 -3.12 6.70
N ASP A 251 -14.56 -3.63 7.80
CA ASP A 251 -15.35 -2.81 8.73
C ASP A 251 -14.45 -1.90 9.58
N GLY A 252 -13.28 -2.42 10.01
CA GLY A 252 -12.25 -1.62 10.67
C GLY A 252 -11.79 -0.43 9.82
N LEU A 253 -11.57 -0.66 8.52
CA LEU A 253 -11.16 0.36 7.56
C LEU A 253 -12.28 1.38 7.28
N GLU A 254 -13.52 0.93 7.13
CA GLU A 254 -14.69 1.80 6.99
C GLU A 254 -14.82 2.74 8.20
N SER A 255 -14.75 2.15 9.39
CA SER A 255 -14.86 2.82 10.68
C SER A 255 -13.70 3.80 10.91
N PHE A 256 -12.46 3.39 10.65
CA PHE A 256 -11.27 4.24 10.70
C PHE A 256 -11.41 5.49 9.84
N CYS A 257 -11.80 5.33 8.58
CA CYS A 257 -11.98 6.44 7.65
C CYS A 257 -13.13 7.36 8.08
N ALA A 258 -14.24 6.81 8.58
CA ALA A 258 -15.35 7.60 9.07
C ALA A 258 -14.96 8.46 10.29
N ARG A 259 -14.28 7.88 11.28
CA ARG A 259 -13.78 8.61 12.46
C ARG A 259 -12.72 9.63 12.09
N ALA A 260 -11.77 9.28 11.22
CA ALA A 260 -10.75 10.19 10.74
C ALA A 260 -11.39 11.43 10.09
N MET A 261 -12.38 11.23 9.20
CA MET A 261 -13.07 12.34 8.54
C MET A 261 -13.97 13.18 9.47
N ALA A 262 -14.23 12.72 10.70
CA ALA A 262 -14.93 13.46 11.74
C ALA A 262 -14.01 14.32 12.61
N LEU A 263 -12.68 14.18 12.50
CA LEU A 263 -11.70 15.00 13.21
C LEU A 263 -11.75 16.47 12.78
N ASP A 264 -11.23 17.38 13.62
CA ASP A 264 -11.23 18.80 13.29
C ASP A 264 -10.30 19.08 12.11
N LEU A 265 -10.88 19.70 11.07
CA LEU A 265 -10.15 20.15 9.89
C LEU A 265 -9.96 21.67 9.86
N ARG A 266 -10.58 22.41 10.78
CA ARG A 266 -10.53 23.89 10.80
C ARG A 266 -9.15 24.39 11.17
N GLY A 267 -8.42 23.71 12.06
CA GLY A 267 -7.02 24.04 12.33
C GLY A 267 -6.18 24.10 11.05
N ALA A 268 -6.37 23.13 10.15
CA ALA A 268 -5.59 23.04 8.92
C ALA A 268 -6.11 23.90 7.75
N TYR A 269 -7.43 24.00 7.54
CA TYR A 269 -7.99 24.73 6.40
C TYR A 269 -8.50 26.15 6.75
N GLY A 270 -8.73 26.45 8.02
CA GLY A 270 -9.57 27.58 8.43
C GLY A 270 -11.02 27.30 8.03
N ARG A 271 -11.43 27.81 6.87
CA ARG A 271 -12.72 27.46 6.27
C ARG A 271 -12.60 26.14 5.50
N VAL A 272 -13.16 25.07 6.08
CA VAL A 272 -13.10 23.73 5.49
C VAL A 272 -13.86 23.70 4.16
N PRO A 273 -13.21 23.32 3.03
CA PRO A 273 -13.89 23.18 1.75
C PRO A 273 -14.97 22.09 1.80
N ARG A 274 -16.01 22.20 0.96
CA ARG A 274 -17.05 21.15 0.84
C ARG A 274 -16.49 19.77 0.47
N ARG A 275 -15.36 19.76 -0.24
CA ARG A 275 -14.62 18.55 -0.61
C ARG A 275 -13.13 18.80 -0.31
N PRO A 276 -12.70 18.65 0.96
CA PRO A 276 -11.32 18.90 1.33
C PRO A 276 -10.41 17.86 0.66
N GLY A 277 -9.22 18.26 0.21
CA GLY A 277 -8.31 17.35 -0.50
C GLY A 277 -7.81 16.21 0.37
N VAL A 278 -7.67 16.42 1.68
CA VAL A 278 -7.26 15.41 2.67
C VAL A 278 -8.13 14.15 2.66
N ARG A 279 -9.41 14.27 2.24
CA ARG A 279 -10.33 13.13 2.08
C ARG A 279 -9.78 12.03 1.17
N TYR A 280 -8.86 12.38 0.26
CA TYR A 280 -8.25 11.45 -0.68
C TYR A 280 -7.40 10.36 0.00
N PHE A 281 -6.93 10.64 1.22
CA PHE A 281 -6.17 9.71 2.05
C PHE A 281 -7.04 8.75 2.85
N PHE A 282 -8.36 9.03 2.94
CA PHE A 282 -9.33 8.25 3.71
C PHE A 282 -10.46 7.69 2.81
N PRO A 283 -10.14 6.92 1.74
CA PRO A 283 -11.15 6.22 0.96
C PRO A 283 -11.87 5.16 1.79
N ARG A 284 -13.14 4.91 1.47
CA ARG A 284 -13.99 3.95 2.19
C ARG A 284 -14.38 2.76 1.30
N PRO A 285 -14.31 1.50 1.80
CA PRO A 285 -14.84 0.33 1.11
C PRO A 285 -16.28 0.53 0.60
N SER A 286 -17.15 1.11 1.43
CA SER A 286 -18.57 1.35 1.09
C SER A 286 -18.78 2.23 -0.14
N THR A 287 -17.79 3.04 -0.52
CA THR A 287 -17.84 3.91 -1.71
C THR A 287 -17.32 3.22 -2.98
N GLY A 288 -17.04 1.92 -2.92
CA GLY A 288 -16.49 1.13 -4.02
C GLY A 288 -14.98 1.32 -4.24
N SER A 289 -14.32 2.19 -3.46
CA SER A 289 -12.89 2.40 -3.57
C SER A 289 -12.12 1.13 -3.22
N ALA A 290 -11.09 0.80 -3.99
CA ALA A 290 -10.21 -0.31 -3.66
C ALA A 290 -9.34 -0.06 -2.42
N CYS A 291 -9.36 1.16 -1.86
CA CYS A 291 -8.60 1.57 -0.68
C CYS A 291 -7.10 1.26 -0.71
N LYS A 292 -6.52 1.12 -1.92
CA LYS A 292 -5.14 0.69 -2.18
C LYS A 292 -4.12 1.26 -1.20
N ARG A 293 -4.15 2.58 -0.96
CA ARG A 293 -3.17 3.27 -0.10
C ARG A 293 -3.29 2.85 1.37
N LEU A 294 -4.50 2.72 1.90
CA LEU A 294 -4.67 2.27 3.28
C LEU A 294 -4.36 0.79 3.41
N ASN A 295 -4.74 -0.04 2.43
CA ASN A 295 -4.32 -1.43 2.38
C ASN A 295 -2.78 -1.56 2.34
N LEU A 296 -2.08 -0.68 1.61
CA LEU A 296 -0.62 -0.66 1.55
C LEU A 296 -0.01 -0.28 2.91
N PHE A 297 -0.56 0.74 3.56
CA PHE A 297 -0.17 1.13 4.91
C PHE A 297 -0.34 -0.04 5.90
N LEU A 298 -1.51 -0.68 5.92
CA LEU A 298 -1.79 -1.80 6.80
C LEU A 298 -0.87 -2.99 6.52
N ARG A 299 -0.61 -3.29 5.24
CA ARG A 299 0.37 -4.31 4.84
C ARG A 299 1.75 -4.06 5.48
N TRP A 300 2.26 -2.84 5.38
CA TRP A 300 3.56 -2.47 5.95
C TRP A 300 3.64 -2.54 7.48
N MET A 301 2.54 -2.21 8.16
CA MET A 301 2.50 -2.14 9.63
C MET A 301 2.18 -3.47 10.30
N VAL A 302 1.34 -4.30 9.68
CA VAL A 302 0.88 -5.58 10.25
C VAL A 302 1.82 -6.72 9.91
N ARG A 303 2.35 -6.79 8.69
CA ARG A 303 3.26 -7.88 8.30
C ARG A 303 4.68 -7.60 8.74
N ARG A 304 5.43 -8.67 8.96
CA ARG A 304 6.85 -8.61 9.28
C ARG A 304 7.63 -9.66 8.49
N ASP A 305 8.47 -9.21 7.58
CA ASP A 305 9.40 -10.03 6.80
C ASP A 305 10.66 -9.22 6.44
N ALA A 306 11.38 -9.59 5.37
CA ALA A 306 12.58 -8.86 4.96
C ALA A 306 12.25 -7.48 4.33
N LEU A 307 11.04 -7.35 3.76
CA LEU A 307 10.50 -6.12 3.17
C LEU A 307 9.68 -5.33 4.19
N ASP A 308 8.58 -5.91 4.66
CA ASP A 308 7.58 -5.25 5.49
C ASP A 308 8.11 -5.15 6.95
N PRO A 309 8.27 -3.94 7.49
CA PRO A 309 8.93 -3.73 8.77
C PRO A 309 8.08 -4.11 10.00
N GLY A 310 6.75 -4.20 9.83
CA GLY A 310 5.80 -4.50 10.89
C GLY A 310 5.72 -3.42 11.95
N GLY A 311 5.25 -3.79 13.13
CA GLY A 311 5.15 -2.91 14.30
C GLY A 311 3.77 -2.95 14.96
N TRP A 312 2.75 -3.37 14.22
CA TRP A 312 1.43 -3.69 14.74
C TRP A 312 1.35 -5.18 15.07
N SER A 313 0.69 -5.53 16.16
CA SER A 313 0.60 -6.92 16.65
C SER A 313 -0.82 -7.43 16.86
N GLU A 314 -1.79 -6.52 16.91
CA GLU A 314 -3.18 -6.91 17.22
C GLU A 314 -3.89 -7.50 16.00
N LEU A 315 -3.56 -7.04 14.78
CA LEU A 315 -4.15 -7.55 13.54
C LEU A 315 -3.34 -8.72 12.97
N ALA A 316 -4.03 -9.72 12.43
CA ALA A 316 -3.38 -10.83 11.72
C ALA A 316 -3.15 -10.49 10.23
N PRO A 317 -2.06 -10.96 9.60
CA PRO A 317 -1.87 -10.82 8.15
C PRO A 317 -2.99 -11.43 7.29
N SER A 318 -3.64 -12.48 7.79
CA SER A 318 -4.80 -13.15 7.16
C SER A 318 -6.03 -12.25 7.01
N ALA A 319 -6.16 -11.22 7.86
CA ALA A 319 -7.24 -10.25 7.84
C ALA A 319 -7.08 -9.18 6.76
N LEU A 320 -5.87 -9.02 6.22
CA LEU A 320 -5.53 -7.94 5.29
C LEU A 320 -6.16 -8.13 3.90
N VAL A 321 -6.34 -7.02 3.20
CA VAL A 321 -6.81 -6.97 1.80
C VAL A 321 -5.69 -6.44 0.92
N ILE A 322 -5.52 -7.03 -0.27
CA ILE A 322 -4.43 -6.66 -1.17
C ILE A 322 -4.50 -5.17 -1.59
N PRO A 323 -3.37 -4.44 -1.60
CA PRO A 323 -3.28 -3.11 -2.20
C PRO A 323 -3.50 -3.17 -3.72
N LEU A 324 -4.73 -2.88 -4.17
CA LEU A 324 -5.10 -3.05 -5.58
C LEU A 324 -4.46 -1.98 -6.50
N ASP A 325 -3.24 -2.27 -6.96
CA ASP A 325 -2.50 -1.47 -7.93
C ASP A 325 -2.82 -1.89 -9.39
N VAL A 326 -2.55 -1.02 -10.37
CA VAL A 326 -2.73 -1.35 -11.80
C VAL A 326 -1.90 -2.55 -12.23
N HIS A 327 -0.74 -2.76 -11.62
CA HIS A 327 0.11 -3.92 -11.89
C HIS A 327 -0.48 -5.19 -11.27
N VAL A 328 -0.98 -5.11 -10.05
CA VAL A 328 -1.70 -6.21 -9.37
C VAL A 328 -2.98 -6.58 -10.12
N ILE A 329 -3.74 -5.60 -10.62
CA ILE A 329 -4.92 -5.82 -11.46
C ILE A 329 -4.54 -6.59 -12.72
N ARG A 330 -3.51 -6.14 -13.44
CA ARG A 330 -3.06 -6.77 -14.69
C ARG A 330 -2.61 -8.21 -14.45
N VAL A 331 -1.64 -8.41 -13.56
CA VAL A 331 -1.08 -9.73 -13.28
C VAL A 331 -2.12 -10.65 -12.64
N GLY A 332 -2.95 -10.14 -11.72
CA GLY A 332 -4.02 -10.89 -11.09
C GLY A 332 -5.06 -11.39 -12.08
N ARG A 333 -5.39 -10.61 -13.11
CA ARG A 333 -6.27 -11.07 -14.20
C ARG A 333 -5.60 -12.13 -15.06
N CYS A 334 -4.31 -11.98 -15.40
CA CYS A 334 -3.57 -13.02 -16.11
C CYS A 334 -3.53 -14.33 -15.31
N LEU A 335 -3.37 -14.24 -14.01
CA LEU A 335 -3.40 -15.38 -13.09
C LEU A 335 -4.83 -15.84 -12.76
N GLY A 336 -5.88 -15.27 -13.36
CA GLY A 336 -7.26 -15.67 -13.07
C GLY A 336 -7.67 -15.54 -11.61
N LEU A 337 -7.03 -14.65 -10.84
CA LEU A 337 -7.34 -14.39 -9.42
C LEU A 337 -8.64 -13.59 -9.26
N THR A 338 -9.18 -13.02 -10.34
CA THR A 338 -10.42 -12.24 -10.33
C THR A 338 -11.13 -12.33 -11.66
N SER A 339 -12.46 -12.42 -11.62
CA SER A 339 -13.35 -12.30 -12.79
C SER A 339 -13.81 -10.85 -13.02
N TYR A 340 -13.64 -9.96 -12.03
CA TYR A 340 -14.06 -8.56 -12.13
C TYR A 340 -13.31 -7.83 -13.24
N ARG A 341 -14.03 -6.99 -13.99
CA ARG A 341 -13.44 -6.13 -15.02
C ARG A 341 -13.05 -4.76 -14.49
N SER A 342 -13.89 -4.19 -13.62
CA SER A 342 -13.71 -2.85 -13.06
C SER A 342 -12.91 -2.89 -11.75
N PRO A 343 -11.86 -2.07 -11.60
CA PRO A 343 -11.14 -1.94 -10.34
C PRO A 343 -12.04 -1.40 -9.22
N GLY A 344 -11.85 -1.90 -8.00
CA GLY A 344 -12.63 -1.47 -6.83
C GLY A 344 -12.47 -2.44 -5.66
N TRP A 345 -13.18 -2.16 -4.56
CA TRP A 345 -13.13 -2.99 -3.35
C TRP A 345 -13.42 -4.47 -3.64
N ARG A 346 -14.45 -4.76 -4.43
CA ARG A 346 -14.84 -6.13 -4.81
C ARG A 346 -13.75 -6.89 -5.55
N MET A 347 -12.99 -6.22 -6.40
CA MET A 347 -11.84 -6.83 -7.09
C MET A 347 -10.69 -7.09 -6.11
N ALA A 348 -10.43 -6.16 -5.19
CA ALA A 348 -9.39 -6.34 -4.16
C ALA A 348 -9.71 -7.55 -3.27
N LEU A 349 -10.96 -7.70 -2.83
CA LEU A 349 -11.43 -8.87 -2.09
C LEU A 349 -11.29 -10.15 -2.93
N SER A 350 -11.79 -10.16 -4.17
CA SER A 350 -11.69 -11.35 -5.04
C SER A 350 -10.26 -11.85 -5.22
N ILE A 351 -9.30 -10.93 -5.43
CA ILE A 351 -7.89 -11.32 -5.55
C ILE A 351 -7.35 -11.82 -4.20
N THR A 352 -7.71 -11.14 -3.09
CA THR A 352 -7.30 -11.54 -1.74
C THR A 352 -7.83 -12.94 -1.40
N ASP A 353 -9.08 -13.23 -1.72
CA ASP A 353 -9.71 -14.53 -1.47
C ASP A 353 -8.99 -15.63 -2.24
N ALA A 354 -8.73 -15.43 -3.55
CA ALA A 354 -7.96 -16.38 -4.35
C ALA A 354 -6.53 -16.60 -3.80
N LEU A 355 -5.90 -15.55 -3.27
CA LEU A 355 -4.59 -15.68 -2.62
C LEU A 355 -4.67 -16.30 -1.22
N ARG A 356 -5.81 -16.18 -0.52
CA ARG A 356 -6.04 -16.83 0.78
C ARG A 356 -6.18 -18.32 0.64
N GLU A 357 -6.73 -18.76 -0.48
CA GLU A 357 -6.63 -20.17 -0.79
C GLU A 357 -5.10 -20.53 -0.87
N VAL A 358 -4.26 -19.73 -1.57
CA VAL A 358 -2.82 -20.03 -1.78
C VAL A 358 -2.01 -20.04 -0.49
N ASP A 359 -2.23 -19.04 0.34
CA ASP A 359 -1.67 -18.95 1.68
C ASP A 359 -2.72 -18.36 2.63
N PRO A 360 -3.38 -19.19 3.46
CA PRO A 360 -4.43 -18.73 4.34
C PRO A 360 -3.90 -17.91 5.52
N ALA A 361 -2.65 -18.13 5.92
CA ALA A 361 -2.04 -17.38 7.00
C ALA A 361 -1.64 -15.97 6.56
N ASP A 362 -1.24 -15.83 5.28
CA ASP A 362 -0.72 -14.57 4.79
C ASP A 362 -0.98 -14.31 3.28
N PRO A 363 -2.24 -14.06 2.88
CA PRO A 363 -2.65 -13.93 1.48
C PRO A 363 -1.98 -12.77 0.74
N VAL A 364 -1.68 -11.68 1.46
CA VAL A 364 -1.19 -10.45 0.82
C VAL A 364 0.33 -10.43 0.61
N ARG A 365 1.06 -11.51 0.97
CA ARG A 365 2.54 -11.55 0.85
C ARG A 365 3.06 -11.41 -0.56
N TYR A 366 2.24 -11.86 -1.50
CA TYR A 366 2.58 -11.84 -2.90
C TYR A 366 2.41 -10.45 -3.53
N ASP A 367 1.80 -9.48 -2.83
CA ASP A 367 1.50 -8.14 -3.36
C ASP A 367 2.74 -7.46 -3.95
N PHE A 368 3.82 -7.34 -3.16
CA PHE A 368 5.01 -6.61 -3.59
C PHE A 368 5.62 -7.23 -4.84
N ALA A 369 5.75 -8.55 -4.82
CA ALA A 369 6.32 -9.37 -5.88
C ALA A 369 5.49 -9.31 -7.18
N ILE A 370 4.15 -9.46 -7.07
CA ILE A 370 3.21 -9.35 -8.19
C ILE A 370 3.24 -7.94 -8.79
N CYS A 371 3.21 -6.91 -7.94
CA CYS A 371 3.25 -5.51 -8.37
C CYS A 371 4.55 -5.21 -9.14
N HIS A 372 5.69 -5.58 -8.58
CA HIS A 372 7.00 -5.27 -9.17
C HIS A 372 7.33 -6.11 -10.40
N LEU A 373 6.83 -7.34 -10.50
CA LEU A 373 6.84 -8.11 -11.75
C LEU A 373 6.14 -7.31 -12.87
N GLY A 374 4.98 -6.73 -12.55
CA GLY A 374 4.22 -5.90 -13.49
C GLY A 374 4.93 -4.59 -13.82
N MET A 375 5.57 -3.93 -12.85
CA MET A 375 6.32 -2.67 -13.06
C MET A 375 7.58 -2.87 -13.91
N ALA A 376 8.29 -3.99 -13.72
CA ALA A 376 9.47 -4.35 -14.49
C ALA A 376 9.17 -4.69 -15.96
N GLY A 377 7.89 -4.83 -16.33
CA GLY A 377 7.48 -5.20 -17.68
C GLY A 377 7.71 -6.69 -18.02
N ALA A 378 8.06 -7.51 -17.02
CA ALA A 378 8.31 -8.94 -17.21
C ALA A 378 7.01 -9.75 -17.44
N CYS A 379 5.84 -9.17 -17.16
CA CYS A 379 4.56 -9.74 -17.57
C CYS A 379 4.24 -9.34 -19.01
N GLY A 380 4.32 -10.29 -19.95
CA GLY A 380 4.04 -10.09 -21.37
C GLY A 380 2.56 -9.94 -21.76
N SER A 381 1.66 -9.70 -20.80
CA SER A 381 0.23 -9.50 -21.10
C SER A 381 0.03 -8.33 -22.06
N GLY A 382 -0.65 -8.58 -23.18
CA GLY A 382 -0.85 -7.61 -24.25
C GLY A 382 0.39 -7.36 -25.13
N ARG A 383 1.47 -8.12 -24.96
CA ARG A 383 2.74 -7.97 -25.70
C ARG A 383 3.41 -9.34 -25.93
N PRO A 384 3.10 -10.04 -27.05
CA PRO A 384 3.55 -11.42 -27.31
C PRO A 384 5.06 -11.65 -27.18
N ALA A 385 5.88 -10.65 -27.52
CA ALA A 385 7.35 -10.74 -27.44
C ALA A 385 7.93 -10.67 -26.02
N GLN A 386 7.13 -10.36 -24.99
CA GLN A 386 7.60 -10.11 -23.61
C GLN A 386 7.26 -11.23 -22.60
N ASP A 387 6.64 -12.34 -23.03
CA ASP A 387 6.28 -13.45 -22.13
C ASP A 387 7.42 -14.44 -21.84
N THR A 388 8.44 -14.52 -22.70
CA THR A 388 9.49 -15.54 -22.61
C THR A 388 10.31 -15.50 -21.32
N GLN A 389 10.39 -14.34 -20.66
CA GLN A 389 11.12 -14.14 -19.41
C GLN A 389 10.20 -14.04 -18.17
N CYS A 390 8.89 -14.25 -18.34
CA CYS A 390 7.95 -14.18 -17.22
C CYS A 390 8.18 -15.36 -16.24
N PRO A 391 8.51 -15.13 -14.97
CA PRO A 391 8.70 -16.21 -13.98
C PRO A 391 7.39 -16.96 -13.65
N LEU A 392 6.24 -16.40 -14.03
CA LEU A 392 4.92 -17.01 -13.88
C LEU A 392 4.39 -17.64 -15.18
N ARG A 393 5.23 -17.75 -16.22
CA ARG A 393 4.85 -18.35 -17.51
C ARG A 393 4.30 -19.76 -17.31
N GLY A 394 3.21 -20.06 -17.99
CA GLY A 394 2.51 -21.35 -17.88
C GLY A 394 1.66 -21.53 -16.62
N LEU A 395 1.59 -20.52 -15.74
CA LEU A 395 0.67 -20.47 -14.58
C LEU A 395 -0.51 -19.51 -14.80
N CYS A 396 -0.43 -18.67 -15.83
CA CYS A 396 -1.42 -17.68 -16.22
C CYS A 396 -2.23 -18.13 -17.46
N ARG A 397 -3.42 -17.55 -17.60
CA ARG A 397 -4.29 -17.61 -18.78
C ARG A 397 -4.66 -16.17 -19.15
N PRO A 398 -3.75 -15.40 -19.78
CA PRO A 398 -4.07 -14.04 -20.19
C PRO A 398 -5.30 -14.06 -21.12
N ALA A 399 -6.22 -13.12 -20.93
CA ALA A 399 -7.29 -12.92 -21.91
C ALA A 399 -6.65 -12.66 -23.28
N ALA A 400 -7.21 -13.27 -24.34
CA ALA A 400 -6.80 -12.96 -25.70
C ALA A 400 -6.87 -11.44 -25.89
N VAL A 401 -5.86 -10.87 -26.55
CA VAL A 401 -5.93 -9.48 -26.99
C VAL A 401 -7.08 -9.45 -28.00
N GLU A 402 -8.17 -8.78 -27.67
CA GLU A 402 -9.17 -8.42 -28.69
C GLU A 402 -8.42 -7.50 -29.67
N GLU A 403 -8.22 -7.95 -30.91
CA GLU A 403 -7.53 -7.25 -31.99
C GLU A 403 -8.22 -5.92 -32.36
#